data_AF-A0AAP0ER25-F1
#
_entry.id   AF-A0AAP0ER25-F1
#
_cell.length_a   1.000
_cell.length_b   1.000
_cell.length_c   1.000
_cell.angle_alpha   90.00
_cell.angle_beta   90.00
_cell.angle_gamma   90.00
#
_symmetry.space_group_name_H-M   'P 1'
#
loop_
_entity.id
_entity.type
_entity.pdbx_description
1 polymer ?
#
loop_
_entity_poly.entity_id
_entity_poly.type
_entity_poly.pdbx_seq_one_letter_code
_entity_poly.pdbx_strand_id
1 'polypeptide(L)'
;MGGKDSHRSKSFDYGKPSEQLSEKKKGFADWMNLMKPTNEEKDHWVPDEAVTKCISCGTDFSAFVRKHHCRNCGDIFCDKCTHGRIALTTEENAQPVRVCDKCMAEVTQRLSHAKESASKSTGLHSHEVIHILCTL
;
A
#
# COMPACT_ATOMS: atom_id res chain seq x y z
N MET A 1 51.61 26.24 -17.77
CA MET A 1 50.46 25.49 -18.32
C MET A 1 49.25 25.89 -17.47
N GLY A 2 48.50 26.95 -17.76
CA GLY A 2 47.63 27.10 -18.94
C GLY A 2 46.45 26.12 -18.79
N GLY A 3 45.20 26.50 -18.57
CA GLY A 3 44.53 27.78 -18.48
C GLY A 3 43.03 27.56 -18.77
N LYS A 4 42.18 28.34 -18.07
CA LYS A 4 40.84 28.82 -18.49
C LYS A 4 39.74 27.71 -18.59
N ASP A 5 38.44 27.94 -18.40
CA ASP A 5 37.54 29.08 -18.64
C ASP A 5 36.37 29.00 -17.61
N SER A 6 35.97 30.11 -16.97
CA SER A 6 34.89 31.02 -17.38
C SER A 6 33.52 30.32 -17.48
N HIS A 7 32.56 30.57 -16.60
CA HIS A 7 31.45 31.54 -16.76
C HIS A 7 30.45 31.19 -15.64
N ARG A 8 29.64 32.04 -15.01
CA ARG A 8 29.31 33.45 -15.18
C ARG A 8 28.47 33.86 -13.97
N SER A 9 28.86 34.98 -13.39
CA SER A 9 28.15 35.76 -12.39
C SER A 9 26.79 36.25 -12.87
N LYS A 10 25.83 36.35 -11.94
CA LYS A 10 24.77 37.36 -12.04
C LYS A 10 24.27 37.78 -10.66
N SER A 11 24.97 38.75 -10.10
CA SER A 11 24.35 39.78 -9.29
C SER A 11 23.38 40.55 -10.17
N PHE A 12 22.20 40.90 -9.66
CA PHE A 12 21.47 42.06 -10.16
C PHE A 12 20.99 42.89 -8.98
N ASP A 13 21.29 44.17 -9.10
CA ASP A 13 21.36 45.17 -8.06
C ASP A 13 20.08 46.04 -8.10
N TYR A 14 19.70 46.49 -6.92
CA TYR A 14 19.08 47.79 -6.59
C TYR A 14 17.71 48.24 -7.13
N GLY A 15 16.84 48.50 -6.14
CA GLY A 15 15.82 49.54 -6.15
C GLY A 15 15.43 49.93 -4.70
N LYS A 16 16.14 50.90 -4.11
CA LYS A 16 15.79 51.69 -2.89
C LYS A 16 14.69 52.73 -3.28
N PRO A 17 14.09 53.60 -2.41
CA PRO A 17 14.24 53.80 -0.95
C PRO A 17 12.96 54.15 -0.13
N SER A 18 13.13 54.20 1.22
CA SER A 18 12.49 55.06 2.27
C SER A 18 10.95 55.09 2.43
N GLU A 19 10.34 55.03 3.61
CA GLU A 19 10.57 55.89 4.80
C GLU A 19 9.73 55.40 6.02
N GLN A 20 10.20 55.69 7.23
CA GLN A 20 9.50 55.75 8.55
C GLN A 20 8.96 54.46 9.20
N LEU A 21 9.61 53.91 10.24
CA LEU A 21 9.75 54.35 11.64
C LEU A 21 8.58 53.90 12.54
N SER A 22 8.93 53.06 13.53
CA SER A 22 8.17 52.63 14.73
C SER A 22 6.80 51.98 14.44
N GLU A 23 6.51 50.73 14.83
CA GLU A 23 6.05 50.42 16.19
C GLU A 23 6.01 48.89 16.49
N LYS A 24 6.40 48.01 15.56
CA LYS A 24 5.93 46.60 15.61
C LYS A 24 6.95 45.58 16.14
N LYS A 25 7.69 45.88 17.22
CA LYS A 25 8.71 44.94 17.77
C LYS A 25 8.19 43.91 18.79
N LYS A 26 6.90 43.90 19.15
CA LYS A 26 6.36 42.95 20.15
C LYS A 26 5.59 41.74 19.62
N GLY A 27 5.25 41.69 18.33
CA GLY A 27 4.44 40.59 17.77
C GLY A 27 5.24 39.47 17.09
N PHE A 28 6.53 39.70 16.80
CA PHE A 28 7.30 38.75 15.99
C PHE A 28 7.86 37.58 16.81
N ALA A 29 8.19 37.80 18.09
CA ALA A 29 8.73 36.76 18.97
C ALA A 29 7.67 35.74 19.44
N ASP A 30 6.41 36.17 19.58
CA ASP A 30 5.28 35.27 19.92
C ASP A 30 4.92 34.35 18.75
N TRP A 31 4.96 34.85 17.51
CA TRP A 31 4.73 34.04 16.30
C TRP A 31 5.82 32.98 16.10
N MET A 32 7.09 33.31 16.33
CA MET A 32 8.20 32.36 16.16
C MET A 32 8.23 31.24 17.21
N ASN A 33 7.48 31.37 18.32
CA ASN A 33 7.31 30.28 19.29
C ASN A 33 6.09 29.38 18.99
N LEU A 34 5.09 29.88 18.26
CA LEU A 34 3.88 29.13 17.89
C LEU A 34 4.09 28.26 16.63
N MET A 35 5.08 28.58 15.80
CA MET A 35 5.56 27.71 14.72
C MET A 35 6.78 26.89 15.16
N LYS A 36 6.73 26.27 16.34
CA LYS A 36 7.57 25.09 16.59
C LYS A 36 6.91 23.92 15.85
N PRO A 37 7.41 23.48 14.67
CA PRO A 37 7.14 22.13 14.26
C PRO A 37 7.71 21.26 15.38
N THR A 38 6.85 20.56 16.11
CA THR A 38 7.28 19.41 16.89
C THR A 38 7.93 18.49 15.89
N ASN A 39 9.26 18.52 15.87
CA ASN A 39 10.07 17.46 15.31
C ASN A 39 9.79 16.21 16.15
N GLU A 40 8.67 15.54 15.84
CA GLU A 40 8.49 14.12 16.05
C GLU A 40 8.49 13.48 14.67
N GLU A 41 9.65 13.59 14.02
CA GLU A 41 10.15 12.59 13.10
C GLU A 41 10.16 11.25 13.84
N LYS A 42 9.13 10.42 13.62
CA LYS A 42 9.28 8.97 13.61
C LYS A 42 8.50 8.45 12.43
N ASP A 43 9.23 8.30 11.34
CA ASP A 43 8.95 7.32 10.32
C ASP A 43 8.72 5.98 11.04
N HIS A 44 7.46 5.64 11.34
CA HIS A 44 7.11 4.41 12.02
C HIS A 44 7.14 3.26 11.02
N TRP A 45 8.29 3.07 10.37
CA TRP A 45 8.61 1.80 9.77
C TRP A 45 8.80 0.81 10.92
N VAL A 46 7.76 0.02 11.21
CA VAL A 46 7.81 -1.02 12.24
C VAL A 46 8.64 -2.17 11.65
N PRO A 47 9.86 -2.43 12.16
CA PRO A 47 10.65 -3.55 11.69
C PRO A 47 9.94 -4.88 11.98
N ASP A 48 10.12 -5.90 11.15
CA ASP A 48 9.55 -7.24 11.36
C ASP A 48 9.91 -7.82 12.74
N GLU A 49 11.01 -7.38 13.34
CA GLU A 49 11.39 -7.66 14.72
C GLU A 49 10.35 -7.21 15.76
N ALA A 50 9.61 -6.14 15.49
CA ALA A 50 8.61 -5.58 16.40
C ALA A 50 7.30 -6.38 16.42
N VAL A 51 7.06 -7.26 15.45
CA VAL A 51 5.91 -8.17 15.51
C VAL A 51 6.24 -9.34 16.43
N THR A 52 5.83 -9.22 17.69
CA THR A 52 6.09 -10.22 18.74
C THR A 52 4.97 -11.25 18.87
N LYS A 53 3.79 -10.97 18.33
CA LYS A 53 2.59 -11.80 18.48
C LYS A 53 1.90 -12.05 17.14
N CYS A 54 1.25 -13.20 17.02
CA CYS A 54 0.35 -13.48 15.92
C CYS A 54 -0.78 -12.45 15.88
N ILE A 55 -1.02 -11.82 14.73
CA ILE A 55 -2.04 -10.78 14.59
C ILE A 55 -3.48 -11.31 14.79
N SER A 56 -3.72 -12.60 14.54
CA SER A 56 -5.04 -13.22 14.68
C SER A 56 -5.33 -13.69 16.10
N CYS A 57 -4.42 -14.49 16.69
CA CYS A 57 -4.67 -15.15 17.97
C CYS A 57 -3.85 -14.59 19.14
N GLY A 58 -2.98 -13.60 18.92
CA GLY A 58 -2.17 -12.96 19.96
C GLY A 58 -1.06 -13.83 20.56
N THR A 59 -0.84 -15.05 20.06
CA THR A 59 0.21 -15.95 20.55
C THR A 59 1.59 -15.36 20.31
N ASP A 60 2.42 -15.36 21.35
CA ASP A 60 3.82 -14.91 21.26
C ASP A 60 4.64 -15.79 20.34
N PHE A 61 5.39 -15.15 19.45
CA PHE A 61 6.41 -15.82 18.66
C PHE A 61 7.60 -16.18 19.55
N SER A 62 8.19 -17.34 19.30
CA SER A 62 9.31 -17.87 20.06
C SER A 62 10.14 -18.81 19.19
N ALA A 63 11.19 -19.43 19.74
CA ALA A 63 11.96 -20.45 19.02
C ALA A 63 11.11 -21.65 18.54
N PHE A 64 9.96 -21.91 19.18
CA PHE A 64 9.03 -22.99 18.81
C PHE A 64 7.83 -22.49 18.00
N VAL A 65 7.38 -21.25 18.22
CA VAL A 65 6.28 -20.63 17.46
C VAL A 65 6.88 -19.67 16.43
N ARG A 66 7.01 -20.15 15.19
CA ARG A 66 7.61 -19.39 14.09
C ARG A 66 6.63 -18.41 13.46
N LYS A 67 7.19 -17.35 12.87
CA LYS A 67 6.47 -16.32 12.11
C LYS A 67 6.14 -16.85 10.70
N HIS A 68 4.90 -16.63 10.25
CA HIS A 68 4.45 -16.99 8.91
C HIS A 68 3.70 -15.84 8.24
N HIS A 69 4.14 -15.46 7.05
CA HIS A 69 3.46 -14.43 6.25
C HIS A 69 2.28 -15.01 5.48
N CYS A 70 1.15 -14.31 5.52
CA CYS A 70 0.06 -14.53 4.57
C CYS A 70 0.46 -13.94 3.21
N ARG A 71 0.41 -14.74 2.14
CA ARG A 71 0.76 -14.25 0.79
C ARG A 71 -0.30 -13.32 0.18
N ASN A 72 -1.50 -13.27 0.76
CA ASN A 72 -2.58 -12.40 0.29
C ASN A 72 -2.58 -11.02 1.00
N CYS A 73 -2.57 -10.99 2.34
CA CYS A 73 -2.60 -9.71 3.08
C CYS A 73 -1.24 -9.20 3.56
N GLY A 74 -0.20 -10.05 3.58
CA GLY A 74 1.15 -9.66 4.01
C GLY A 74 1.39 -9.76 5.53
N ASP A 75 0.36 -9.83 6.37
CA ASP A 75 0.56 -9.87 7.84
C ASP A 75 1.23 -11.17 8.33
N ILE A 76 1.73 -11.12 9.58
CA ILE A 76 2.45 -12.20 10.24
C ILE A 76 1.55 -12.96 11.23
N PHE A 77 1.54 -14.29 11.09
CA PHE A 77 0.72 -15.21 11.86
C PHE A 77 1.54 -16.39 12.40
N CYS A 78 0.97 -17.14 13.34
CA CYS A 78 1.47 -18.46 13.71
C CYS A 78 1.00 -19.53 12.71
N ASP A 79 1.55 -20.74 12.80
CA ASP A 79 1.21 -21.84 11.87
C ASP A 79 -0.28 -22.21 11.95
N LYS A 80 -0.87 -22.19 13.16
CA LYS A 80 -2.29 -22.49 13.40
C LYS A 80 -3.23 -21.54 12.65
N CYS A 81 -2.89 -20.25 12.58
CA CYS A 81 -3.71 -19.23 11.91
C CYS A 81 -3.42 -19.11 10.41
N THR A 82 -2.49 -19.92 9.88
CA THR A 82 -2.14 -19.97 8.46
C THR A 82 -2.01 -21.41 7.96
N HIS A 83 -2.86 -22.31 8.46
CA HIS A 83 -2.78 -23.73 8.12
C HIS A 83 -3.09 -24.00 6.64
N GLY A 84 -3.97 -23.20 6.05
CA GLY A 84 -4.48 -23.40 4.70
C GLY A 84 -3.57 -22.89 3.58
N ARG A 85 -3.68 -23.53 2.41
CA ARG A 85 -3.09 -23.06 1.14
C ARG A 85 -4.16 -22.94 0.06
N ILE A 86 -4.12 -21.88 -0.72
CA ILE A 86 -5.08 -21.61 -1.79
C ILE A 86 -4.39 -20.93 -2.97
N ALA A 87 -4.85 -21.21 -4.19
CA ALA A 87 -4.47 -20.45 -5.37
C ALA A 87 -5.10 -19.05 -5.30
N LEU A 88 -4.33 -17.99 -5.56
CA LEU A 88 -4.87 -16.62 -5.51
C LEU A 88 -5.51 -16.18 -6.84
N THR A 89 -5.31 -16.93 -7.91
CA THR A 89 -5.86 -16.66 -9.24
C THR A 89 -6.76 -17.80 -9.69
N THR A 90 -7.58 -17.55 -10.72
CA THR A 90 -8.48 -18.55 -11.33
C THR A 90 -7.78 -19.46 -12.34
N GLU A 91 -6.47 -19.30 -12.53
CA GLU A 91 -5.70 -20.12 -13.48
C GLU A 91 -5.62 -21.57 -12.98
N GLU A 92 -5.80 -22.52 -13.89
CA GLU A 92 -5.77 -23.95 -13.59
C GLU A 92 -4.45 -24.41 -12.95
N ASN A 93 -3.34 -23.77 -13.35
CA ASN A 93 -1.99 -24.09 -12.89
C ASN A 93 -1.48 -23.17 -11.76
N ALA A 94 -2.36 -22.37 -11.16
CA ALA A 94 -1.97 -21.49 -10.06
C ALA A 94 -1.52 -22.29 -8.83
N GLN A 95 -0.28 -22.08 -8.40
CA GLN A 95 0.28 -22.78 -7.26
C GLN A 95 -0.36 -22.32 -5.93
N PRO A 96 -0.86 -23.25 -5.09
CA PRO A 96 -1.44 -22.89 -3.80
C PRO A 96 -0.41 -22.30 -2.83
N VAL A 97 -0.69 -21.09 -2.35
CA VAL A 97 0.16 -20.36 -1.39
C VAL A 97 -0.47 -20.31 -0.02
N ARG A 98 0.37 -20.23 1.02
CA ARG A 98 -0.09 -20.14 2.42
C ARG A 98 -0.80 -18.81 2.66
N VAL A 99 -1.99 -18.88 3.25
CA VAL A 99 -2.79 -17.70 3.61
C VAL A 99 -3.30 -17.80 5.03
N CYS A 100 -3.68 -16.67 5.63
CA CYS A 100 -4.38 -16.69 6.91
C CYS A 100 -5.84 -17.12 6.74
N ASP A 101 -6.48 -17.53 7.83
CA ASP A 101 -7.84 -18.07 7.80
C ASP A 101 -8.86 -17.09 7.21
N LYS A 102 -8.71 -15.78 7.48
CA LYS A 102 -9.56 -14.74 6.88
C LYS A 102 -9.40 -14.70 5.35
N CYS A 103 -8.15 -14.69 4.88
CA CYS A 103 -7.87 -14.67 3.45
C CYS A 103 -8.28 -15.98 2.76
N MET A 104 -8.20 -17.11 3.46
CA MET A 104 -8.70 -18.39 2.94
C MET A 104 -10.18 -18.30 2.59
N ALA A 105 -11.01 -17.83 3.53
CA ALA A 105 -12.45 -17.69 3.33
C ALA A 105 -12.77 -16.70 2.19
N GLU A 106 -12.12 -15.54 2.20
CA GLU A 106 -12.34 -14.49 1.21
C GLU A 106 -11.94 -14.91 -0.21
N VAL A 107 -10.75 -15.53 -0.38
CA VAL A 107 -10.29 -15.99 -1.69
C VAL A 107 -11.17 -17.15 -2.19
N THR A 108 -11.55 -18.08 -1.32
CA THR A 108 -12.45 -19.18 -1.69
C THR A 108 -13.77 -18.66 -2.27
N GLN A 109 -14.37 -17.65 -1.63
CA GLN A 109 -15.61 -17.04 -2.09
C GLN A 109 -15.43 -16.29 -3.42
N ARG A 110 -14.33 -15.53 -3.58
CA ARG A 110 -14.04 -14.83 -4.84
C ARG A 110 -13.90 -15.81 -6.01
N LEU A 111 -13.19 -16.93 -5.79
CA LEU A 111 -12.98 -17.94 -6.81
C LEU A 111 -14.25 -18.71 -7.17
N SER A 112 -15.14 -18.98 -6.22
CA SER A 112 -16.43 -19.61 -6.53
C SER A 112 -17.30 -18.70 -7.41
N HIS A 113 -17.40 -17.42 -7.08
CA HIS A 113 -18.15 -16.44 -7.87
C HIS A 113 -17.57 -16.25 -9.28
N ALA A 114 -16.24 -16.24 -9.42
CA ALA A 114 -15.59 -16.13 -10.71
C ALA A 114 -15.91 -17.32 -11.62
N LYS A 115 -15.95 -18.54 -11.08
CA LYS A 115 -16.32 -19.76 -11.84
C LYS A 115 -17.77 -19.73 -12.31
N GLU A 116 -18.68 -19.20 -11.51
CA GLU A 116 -20.08 -19.03 -11.91
C GLU A 116 -20.24 -18.02 -13.06
N SER A 117 -19.49 -16.92 -13.01
CA SER A 117 -19.53 -15.91 -14.09
C SER A 117 -18.99 -16.45 -15.42
N ALA A 118 -17.92 -17.25 -15.38
CA ALA A 118 -17.38 -17.92 -16.57
C ALA A 118 -18.33 -18.99 -17.13
N SER A 119 -19.12 -19.64 -16.26
CA SER A 119 -20.08 -20.67 -16.66
C SER A 119 -21.40 -20.08 -17.20
N LYS A 120 -21.77 -18.86 -16.78
CA LYS A 120 -22.96 -18.16 -17.30
C LYS A 120 -22.73 -17.52 -18.68
N SER A 121 -21.49 -17.17 -19.02
CA SER A 121 -21.19 -16.54 -20.31
C SER A 121 -21.24 -17.48 -21.52
N THR A 122 -21.25 -18.80 -21.33
CA THR A 122 -21.39 -19.77 -22.43
C THR A 122 -22.85 -20.15 -22.75
N GLY A 123 -23.84 -19.63 -22.00
CA GLY A 123 -25.24 -20.01 -22.13
C GLY A 123 -26.18 -19.07 -22.89
N LEU A 124 -25.72 -17.89 -23.37
CA LEU A 124 -26.65 -16.83 -23.81
C LEU A 124 -26.56 -16.35 -25.26
N HIS A 125 -25.93 -17.11 -26.18
CA HIS A 125 -26.03 -16.83 -27.62
C HIS A 125 -26.56 -17.99 -28.46
N SER A 126 -27.05 -19.08 -27.85
CA SER A 126 -27.60 -20.20 -28.65
C SER A 126 -29.09 -20.04 -28.97
N HIS A 127 -29.86 -19.33 -28.14
CA HIS A 127 -31.31 -19.21 -28.34
C HIS A 127 -31.72 -18.20 -29.43
N GLU A 128 -30.96 -17.12 -29.63
CA GLU A 128 -31.25 -16.18 -30.72
C GLU A 128 -30.77 -16.68 -32.09
N VAL A 129 -29.70 -17.48 -32.15
CA VAL A 129 -29.17 -18.01 -33.41
C VAL A 129 -30.07 -19.12 -33.98
N ILE A 130 -30.70 -19.92 -33.11
CA ILE A 130 -31.68 -20.95 -33.54
C ILE A 130 -32.96 -20.29 -34.11
N HIS A 131 -33.38 -19.15 -33.57
CA HIS A 131 -34.56 -18.43 -34.06
C HIS A 131 -34.33 -17.76 -35.44
N ILE A 132 -33.12 -17.24 -35.68
CA ILE A 132 -32.78 -16.60 -36.95
C ILE A 132 -32.66 -17.63 -38.10
N LEU A 133 -32.21 -18.85 -37.81
CA LEU A 133 -32.07 -19.91 -38.83
C LEU A 133 -33.39 -20.62 -39.19
N CYS A 134 -34.44 -20.54 -38.38
CA CYS A 134 -35.75 -21.13 -38.68
C CYS A 134 -36.71 -20.17 -39.43
N THR A 135 -36.28 -18.94 -39.74
CA THR A 135 -37.13 -17.93 -40.40
C THR A 135 -36.63 -17.55 -41.80
N LEU A 136 -35.64 -18.26 -42.35
CA LEU A 136 -35.13 -18.16 -43.73
C LEU A 136 -35.37 -19.47 -44.48
#